data_AF-A0AA94KYJ2-F1
#
_entry.id   AF-A0AA94KYJ2-F1
#
_cell.length_a   1.000
_cell.length_b   1.000
_cell.length_c   1.000
_cell.angle_alpha   90.00
_cell.angle_beta   90.00
_cell.angle_gamma   90.00
#
_symmetry.space_group_name_H-M   'P 1'
#
loop_
_entity.id
_entity.type
_entity.pdbx_description
1 polymer ?
#
loop_
_entity_poly.entity_id
_entity_poly.type
_entity_poly.pdbx_seq_one_letter_code
_entity_poly.pdbx_strand_id
1 'polypeptide(L)'
;MSEPSANGDAPIVDDIVVRVEHLTKVFGRRAREAADRLAQGASRDEVAKLGTAAVIDASFEVKRGEIFVVMGLSGSGKSTLIRMLNGLLDATAGSVDIQGEPVTGIDPKRLRAVRRSQVSMVFQHFALLPHRTVLDNVAYGLEIQGVERSKRLELARAVIERVGLSGWEHRLPSELSGGMQQRVGIARALCADTPVLLMDEAFSALDPLIRREMQEQLVELQAELGKTIVFITHDLNEAMFLGDRIAVMRDGRIVQIGTPEDILTDPANDYVAQFVQDVDRTRVLTAASVMEPPAAAVPVTMGPRGALKTMRDMQISGLLVTGPGRTVLGAVKDRDVLRAIQKGEHDLGTLVDASVPTVSPDTSLADLPELAITSGMPIAVVGEDDRLLGIVPRVLLLAALGNVSTDTSEFTIVDIPPAMDPQLVTQTLDDTEVSDVR
;
A
#
# COMPACT_ATOMS: atom_id res chain seq x y z
N MET A 1 43.30 6.16 35.32
CA MET A 1 43.32 6.44 33.87
C MET A 1 42.25 5.58 33.26
N SER A 2 41.07 6.16 33.09
CA SER A 2 39.85 5.54 32.60
C SER A 2 39.55 6.19 31.26
N GLU A 3 39.64 5.42 30.19
CA GLU A 3 39.25 5.85 28.85
C GLU A 3 37.72 6.02 28.79
N PRO A 4 37.20 7.12 28.23
CA PRO A 4 35.77 7.28 28.04
C PRO A 4 35.33 6.54 26.78
N SER A 5 34.28 5.73 26.91
CA SER A 5 33.56 5.09 25.82
C SER A 5 32.91 6.16 24.93
N ALA A 6 33.35 6.27 23.69
CA ALA A 6 32.70 7.06 22.66
C ALA A 6 31.49 6.29 22.09
N ASN A 7 30.39 6.23 22.82
CA ASN A 7 29.07 6.07 22.21
C ASN A 7 28.61 7.47 21.79
N GLY A 8 29.04 7.88 20.60
CA GLY A 8 28.39 8.99 19.91
C GLY A 8 27.07 8.48 19.35
N ASP A 9 25.95 8.88 19.96
CA ASP A 9 24.68 8.96 19.26
C ASP A 9 24.91 9.74 17.96
N ALA A 10 24.98 9.02 16.84
CA ALA A 10 24.88 9.66 15.55
C ALA A 10 23.52 10.37 15.52
N PRO A 11 23.45 11.65 15.13
CA PRO A 11 22.17 12.34 15.03
C PRO A 11 21.32 11.57 14.03
N ILE A 12 20.11 11.17 14.44
CA ILE A 12 19.07 10.66 13.55
C ILE A 12 18.85 11.77 12.52
N VAL A 13 19.49 11.66 11.37
CA VAL A 13 19.26 12.55 10.24
C VAL A 13 17.81 12.31 9.85
N ASP A 14 16.98 13.34 9.95
CA ASP A 14 15.55 13.27 9.67
C ASP A 14 15.37 12.70 8.25
N ASP A 15 14.97 11.43 8.14
CA ASP A 15 14.97 10.66 6.88
C ASP A 15 13.80 11.06 5.95
N ILE A 16 13.06 12.09 6.34
CA ILE A 16 11.85 12.56 5.68
C ILE A 16 12.23 13.49 4.54
N VAL A 17 11.82 13.11 3.33
CA VAL A 17 12.10 13.84 2.09
C VAL A 17 10.89 14.67 1.64
N VAL A 18 9.68 14.18 1.89
CA VAL A 18 8.44 14.94 1.64
C VAL A 18 7.65 14.98 2.94
N ARG A 19 7.32 16.18 3.41
CA ARG A 19 6.43 16.40 4.56
C ARG A 19 5.22 17.20 4.11
N VAL A 20 4.04 16.71 4.47
CA VAL A 20 2.75 17.31 4.15
C VAL A 20 1.95 17.45 5.43
N GLU A 21 1.51 18.67 5.73
CA GLU A 21 0.79 18.97 6.98
C GLU A 21 -0.52 19.70 6.68
N HIS A 22 -1.64 19.11 7.11
CA HIS A 22 -2.99 19.67 7.05
C HIS A 22 -3.39 20.22 5.66
N LEU A 23 -2.84 19.61 4.61
CA LEU A 23 -2.91 20.15 3.26
C LEU A 23 -4.35 20.09 2.75
N THR A 24 -4.89 21.25 2.40
CA THR A 24 -6.28 21.40 2.01
C THR A 24 -6.40 22.20 0.72
N LYS A 25 -7.22 21.71 -0.21
CA LYS A 25 -7.59 22.42 -1.44
C LYS A 25 -9.10 22.49 -1.60
N VAL A 26 -9.59 23.72 -1.67
CA VAL A 26 -10.95 24.03 -2.10
C VAL A 26 -10.91 24.87 -3.37
N PHE A 27 -11.65 24.46 -4.39
CA PHE A 27 -11.90 25.25 -5.59
C PHE A 27 -13.16 26.09 -5.41
N GLY A 28 -13.11 27.36 -5.82
CA GLY A 28 -14.28 28.25 -5.77
C GLY A 28 -13.96 29.62 -5.19
N ARG A 29 -14.93 30.53 -5.29
CA ARG A 29 -14.76 31.94 -4.86
C ARG A 29 -14.66 32.10 -3.34
N ARG A 30 -15.28 31.20 -2.56
CA ARG A 30 -15.28 31.20 -1.09
C ARG A 30 -14.40 30.09 -0.52
N ALA A 31 -13.32 29.74 -1.22
CA ALA A 31 -12.43 28.63 -0.88
C ALA A 31 -11.85 28.72 0.55
N ARG A 32 -11.43 29.92 0.99
CA ARG A 32 -10.90 30.12 2.36
C ARG A 32 -11.95 29.84 3.43
N GLU A 33 -13.14 30.42 3.29
CA GLU A 33 -14.24 30.18 4.23
C GLU A 33 -14.65 28.69 4.28
N ALA A 34 -14.66 28.01 3.12
CA ALA A 34 -14.91 26.58 3.06
C ALA A 34 -13.83 25.78 3.80
N ALA A 35 -12.54 26.13 3.62
CA ALA A 35 -11.44 25.48 4.32
C ALA A 35 -11.51 25.72 5.84
N ASP A 36 -11.85 26.93 6.29
CA ASP A 36 -12.00 27.25 7.70
C ASP A 36 -13.13 26.42 8.34
N ARG A 37 -14.25 26.23 7.65
CA ARG A 37 -15.35 25.36 8.12
C ARG A 37 -14.95 23.89 8.15
N LEU A 38 -14.23 23.41 7.14
CA LEU A 38 -13.71 22.04 7.12
C LEU A 38 -12.75 21.78 8.29
N ALA A 39 -11.90 22.76 8.63
CA ALA A 39 -11.00 22.69 9.78
C ALA A 39 -11.76 22.68 11.13
N GLN A 40 -12.98 23.22 11.16
CA GLN A 40 -13.88 23.17 12.32
C GLN A 40 -14.73 21.88 12.39
N GLY A 41 -14.50 20.92 11.49
CA GLY A 41 -15.19 19.63 11.47
C GLY A 41 -16.41 19.57 10.55
N ALA A 42 -16.68 20.60 9.73
CA ALA A 42 -17.75 20.53 8.75
C ALA A 42 -17.50 19.41 7.74
N SER A 43 -18.59 18.82 7.25
CA SER A 43 -18.52 17.80 6.20
C SER A 43 -18.27 18.42 4.82
N ARG A 44 -17.82 17.59 3.87
CA ARG A 44 -17.63 17.99 2.47
C ARG A 44 -18.94 18.51 1.84
N ASP A 45 -20.07 17.91 2.21
CA ASP A 45 -21.38 18.26 1.67
C ASP A 45 -21.90 19.60 2.21
N GLU A 46 -21.62 19.89 3.47
CA GLU A 46 -21.99 21.17 4.10
C GLU A 46 -21.29 22.36 3.45
N VAL A 47 -20.06 22.18 2.99
CA VAL A 47 -19.27 23.23 2.33
C VAL A 47 -19.42 23.24 0.81
N ALA A 48 -20.16 22.30 0.21
CA ALA A 48 -20.31 22.17 -1.24
C ALA A 48 -20.88 23.44 -1.92
N LYS A 49 -21.71 24.21 -1.19
CA LYS A 49 -22.25 25.51 -1.65
C LYS A 49 -21.20 26.63 -1.70
N LEU A 50 -20.09 26.48 -0.97
CA LEU A 50 -19.02 27.46 -0.86
C LEU A 50 -17.88 27.18 -1.87
N GLY A 51 -17.73 25.91 -2.25
CA GLY A 51 -16.76 25.46 -3.25
C GLY A 51 -16.64 23.93 -3.28
N THR A 52 -15.82 23.43 -4.21
CA THR A 52 -15.50 22.01 -4.33
C THR A 52 -14.24 21.71 -3.53
N ALA A 53 -14.40 21.06 -2.37
CA ALA A 53 -13.27 20.54 -1.61
C ALA A 53 -12.72 19.28 -2.31
N ALA A 54 -11.47 19.38 -2.76
CA ALA A 54 -10.79 18.34 -3.54
C ALA A 54 -9.76 17.58 -2.71
N VAL A 55 -9.09 18.25 -1.78
CA VAL A 55 -8.21 17.63 -0.77
C VAL A 55 -8.56 18.27 0.57
N ILE A 56 -8.70 17.48 1.62
CA ILE A 56 -9.16 17.92 2.93
C ILE A 56 -8.24 17.31 3.97
N ASP A 57 -7.47 18.19 4.63
CA ASP A 57 -6.66 17.85 5.80
C ASP A 57 -5.71 16.65 5.57
N ALA A 58 -5.03 16.62 4.42
CA ALA A 58 -4.08 15.57 4.12
C ALA A 58 -2.76 15.81 4.89
N SER A 59 -2.35 14.83 5.70
CA SER A 59 -1.07 14.86 6.43
C SER A 59 -0.35 13.54 6.28
N PHE A 60 0.91 13.57 5.84
CA PHE A 60 1.77 12.39 5.69
C PHE A 60 3.23 12.77 5.47
N GLU A 61 4.10 11.79 5.65
CA GLU A 61 5.54 11.91 5.43
C GLU A 61 6.01 10.76 4.54
N VAL A 62 6.96 11.08 3.66
CA VAL A 62 7.63 10.14 2.76
C VAL A 62 9.11 10.14 3.05
N LYS A 63 9.66 8.97 3.33
CA LYS A 63 11.05 8.72 3.66
C LYS A 63 11.92 8.66 2.42
N ARG A 64 13.23 8.82 2.61
CA ARG A 64 14.19 8.74 1.51
C ARG A 64 14.18 7.35 0.90
N GLY A 65 14.09 7.32 -0.42
CA GLY A 65 14.08 6.07 -1.17
C GLY A 65 12.76 5.33 -1.05
N GLU A 66 11.74 5.85 -0.38
CA GLU A 66 10.43 5.18 -0.32
C GLU A 66 9.65 5.36 -1.64
N ILE A 67 8.96 4.31 -2.09
CA ILE A 67 7.86 4.40 -3.05
C ILE A 67 6.56 4.54 -2.25
N PHE A 68 6.09 5.78 -2.12
CA PHE A 68 4.84 6.11 -1.46
C PHE A 68 3.71 6.19 -2.48
N VAL A 69 2.79 5.24 -2.42
CA VAL A 69 1.66 5.17 -3.34
C VAL A 69 0.46 5.91 -2.76
N VAL A 70 -0.17 6.77 -3.56
CA VAL A 70 -1.45 7.39 -3.26
C VAL A 70 -2.51 6.79 -4.17
N MET A 71 -3.48 6.10 -3.58
CA MET A 71 -4.50 5.37 -4.31
C MET A 71 -5.93 5.81 -3.97
N GLY A 72 -6.90 5.39 -4.78
CA GLY A 72 -8.32 5.66 -4.57
C GLY A 72 -9.07 5.89 -5.88
N LEU A 73 -10.40 6.00 -5.81
CA LEU A 73 -11.25 6.17 -6.99
C LEU A 73 -10.99 7.48 -7.73
N SER A 74 -11.50 7.53 -8.97
CA SER A 74 -11.59 8.81 -9.70
C SER A 74 -12.35 9.84 -8.87
N GLY A 75 -11.84 11.08 -8.84
CA GLY A 75 -12.43 12.17 -8.06
C GLY A 75 -12.10 12.20 -6.57
N SER A 76 -11.27 11.28 -6.04
CA SER A 76 -10.88 11.27 -4.62
C SER A 76 -9.85 12.34 -4.22
N GLY A 77 -9.29 13.09 -5.17
CA GLY A 77 -8.37 14.20 -4.90
C GLY A 77 -6.89 13.93 -5.23
N LYS A 78 -6.51 12.71 -5.62
CA LYS A 78 -5.11 12.28 -5.86
C LYS A 78 -4.32 13.23 -6.77
N SER A 79 -4.79 13.45 -8.00
CA SER A 79 -4.09 14.32 -8.94
C SER A 79 -4.12 15.80 -8.54
N THR A 80 -5.00 16.19 -7.61
CA THR A 80 -4.96 17.53 -7.00
C THR A 80 -3.86 17.59 -5.95
N LEU A 81 -3.73 16.55 -5.12
CA LEU A 81 -2.68 16.40 -4.12
C LEU A 81 -1.28 16.49 -4.76
N ILE A 82 -0.98 15.67 -5.75
CA ILE A 82 0.37 15.67 -6.37
C ILE A 82 0.73 16.99 -7.06
N ARG A 83 -0.27 17.69 -7.62
CA ARG A 83 -0.06 19.02 -8.20
C ARG A 83 0.24 20.07 -7.13
N MET A 84 -0.30 19.93 -5.93
CA MET A 84 0.10 20.75 -4.79
C MET A 84 1.50 20.38 -4.29
N LEU A 85 1.87 19.09 -4.29
CA LEU A 85 3.25 18.68 -3.96
C LEU A 85 4.29 19.31 -4.88
N ASN A 86 3.97 19.41 -6.18
CA ASN A 86 4.85 20.08 -7.15
C ASN A 86 4.71 21.62 -7.14
N GLY A 87 3.78 22.20 -6.38
CA GLY A 87 3.45 23.64 -6.44
C GLY A 87 2.91 24.09 -7.80
N LEU A 88 2.33 23.17 -8.60
CA LEU A 88 1.57 23.51 -9.80
C LEU A 88 0.17 24.06 -9.45
N LEU A 89 -0.30 23.74 -8.25
CA LEU A 89 -1.55 24.22 -7.71
C LEU A 89 -1.31 24.74 -6.29
N ASP A 90 -1.75 25.95 -6.00
CA ASP A 90 -1.61 26.51 -4.65
C ASP A 90 -2.55 25.80 -3.67
N ALA A 91 -2.06 25.55 -2.45
CA ALA A 91 -2.87 25.08 -1.34
C ALA A 91 -3.85 26.18 -0.87
N THR A 92 -5.02 25.78 -0.40
CA THR A 92 -5.95 26.69 0.30
C THR A 92 -5.53 26.85 1.76
N ALA A 93 -5.05 25.77 2.39
CA ALA A 93 -4.47 25.75 3.72
C ALA A 93 -3.45 24.59 3.84
N GLY A 94 -2.63 24.60 4.89
CA GLY A 94 -1.58 23.61 5.13
C GLY A 94 -0.26 23.90 4.43
N SER A 95 0.71 23.01 4.62
CA SER A 95 2.09 23.14 4.14
C SER A 95 2.59 21.89 3.42
N VAL A 96 3.54 22.13 2.51
CA VAL A 96 4.34 21.08 1.86
C VAL A 96 5.80 21.50 1.92
N ASP A 97 6.65 20.60 2.40
CA ASP A 97 8.10 20.73 2.39
C ASP A 97 8.72 19.55 1.61
N ILE A 98 9.71 19.85 0.76
CA ILE A 98 10.47 18.86 0.00
C ILE A 98 11.96 19.09 0.25
N GLN A 99 12.66 18.07 0.77
CA GLN A 99 14.07 18.15 1.15
C GLN A 99 14.34 19.34 2.10
N GLY A 100 13.40 19.60 3.02
CA GLY A 100 13.46 20.74 3.94
C GLY A 100 13.24 22.11 3.29
N GLU A 101 12.91 22.19 1.99
CA GLU A 101 12.53 23.44 1.33
C GLU A 101 10.99 23.54 1.19
N PRO A 102 10.38 24.66 1.63
CA PRO A 102 8.94 24.86 1.49
C PRO A 102 8.54 24.99 0.02
N VAL A 103 7.41 24.38 -0.32
CA VAL A 103 6.75 24.47 -1.64
C VAL A 103 5.57 25.43 -1.58
N THR A 104 4.85 25.46 -0.46
CA THR A 104 3.71 26.35 -0.25
C THR A 104 4.16 27.70 0.31
N GLY A 105 3.45 28.78 -0.05
CA GLY A 105 3.66 30.11 0.54
C GLY A 105 4.96 30.82 0.16
N ILE A 106 5.76 30.24 -0.75
CA ILE A 106 7.01 30.84 -1.24
C ILE A 106 6.84 31.62 -2.55
N ASP A 107 7.81 32.48 -2.85
CA ASP A 107 7.77 33.27 -4.08
C ASP A 107 8.00 32.39 -5.34
N PRO A 108 7.49 32.81 -6.52
CA PRO A 108 7.59 32.02 -7.74
C PRO A 108 9.02 31.72 -8.21
N LYS A 109 10.01 32.57 -7.86
CA LYS A 109 11.43 32.34 -8.23
C LYS A 109 12.03 31.23 -7.38
N ARG A 110 11.76 31.23 -6.07
CA ARG A 110 12.19 30.14 -5.18
C ARG A 110 11.52 28.82 -5.57
N LEU A 111 10.23 28.83 -5.89
CA LEU A 111 9.49 27.63 -6.30
C LEU A 111 10.03 27.02 -7.60
N ARG A 112 10.47 27.87 -8.55
CA ARG A 112 11.16 27.38 -9.76
C ARG A 112 12.52 26.76 -9.46
N ALA A 113 13.23 27.23 -8.42
CA ALA A 113 14.50 26.63 -8.01
C ALA A 113 14.26 25.25 -7.39
N VAL A 114 13.31 25.13 -6.46
CA VAL A 114 12.90 23.84 -5.85
C VAL A 114 12.56 22.83 -6.95
N ARG A 115 11.66 23.17 -7.88
CA ARG A 115 11.28 22.27 -8.98
C ARG A 115 12.41 21.92 -9.94
N ARG A 116 13.43 22.77 -10.04
CA ARG A 116 14.55 22.53 -10.95
C ARG A 116 15.54 21.53 -10.37
N SER A 117 15.74 21.53 -9.05
CA SER A 117 16.77 20.71 -8.39
C SER A 117 16.22 19.56 -7.55
N GLN A 118 14.98 19.65 -7.05
CA GLN A 118 14.45 18.71 -6.06
C GLN A 118 13.37 17.77 -6.62
N VAL A 119 12.60 18.20 -7.63
CA VAL A 119 11.37 17.50 -8.05
C VAL A 119 11.33 17.27 -9.56
N SER A 120 11.08 16.03 -9.95
CA SER A 120 10.67 15.67 -11.31
C SER A 120 9.25 15.16 -11.32
N MET A 121 8.53 15.37 -12.43
CA MET A 121 7.14 14.94 -12.57
C MET A 121 6.92 14.17 -13.87
N VAL A 122 6.25 13.02 -13.75
CA VAL A 122 5.70 12.24 -14.86
C VAL A 122 4.18 12.42 -14.84
N PHE A 123 3.64 12.91 -15.94
CA PHE A 123 2.22 13.22 -16.10
C PHE A 123 1.45 12.04 -16.69
N GLN A 124 0.15 11.96 -16.40
CA GLN A 124 -0.78 10.99 -16.98
C GLN A 124 -0.83 11.05 -18.51
N HIS A 125 -0.85 12.27 -19.07
CA HIS A 125 -0.62 12.49 -20.49
C HIS A 125 0.83 12.91 -20.68
N PHE A 126 1.54 12.25 -21.60
CA PHE A 126 3.00 12.24 -21.75
C PHE A 126 3.71 13.60 -21.65
N ALA A 127 2.99 14.70 -21.94
CA ALA A 127 3.44 16.09 -21.82
C ALA A 127 4.80 16.30 -22.51
N LEU A 128 5.05 15.56 -23.59
CA LEU A 128 6.25 15.69 -24.41
C LEU A 128 6.17 16.96 -25.24
N LEU A 129 7.31 17.55 -25.52
CA LEU A 129 7.44 18.69 -26.42
C LEU A 129 7.39 18.15 -27.85
N PRO A 130 6.29 18.38 -28.60
CA PRO A 130 6.04 17.71 -29.88
C PRO A 130 7.01 18.16 -30.99
N HIS A 131 7.62 19.34 -30.82
CA HIS A 131 8.57 19.96 -31.74
C HIS A 131 10.03 19.63 -31.40
N ARG A 132 10.27 18.73 -30.43
CA ARG A 132 11.60 18.30 -30.00
C ARG A 132 11.75 16.79 -30.19
N THR A 133 12.97 16.35 -30.46
CA THR A 133 13.27 14.91 -30.58
C THR A 133 13.14 14.19 -29.24
N VAL A 134 13.16 12.86 -29.24
CA VAL A 134 13.27 12.05 -28.02
C VAL A 134 14.45 12.51 -27.16
N LEU A 135 15.64 12.64 -27.78
CA LEU A 135 16.85 13.05 -27.10
C LEU A 135 16.71 14.44 -26.44
N ASP A 136 16.13 15.39 -27.17
CA ASP A 136 15.93 16.75 -26.67
C ASP A 136 14.85 16.82 -25.58
N ASN A 137 13.84 15.95 -25.63
CA ASN A 137 12.84 15.81 -24.57
C ASN A 137 13.49 15.28 -23.29
N VAL A 138 14.31 14.22 -23.40
CA VAL A 138 14.99 13.60 -22.25
C VAL A 138 16.01 14.55 -21.64
N ALA A 139 16.77 15.29 -22.46
CA ALA A 139 17.77 16.25 -21.99
C ALA A 139 17.18 17.56 -21.43
N TYR A 140 15.86 17.77 -21.52
CA TYR A 140 15.23 19.06 -21.23
C TYR A 140 15.44 19.53 -19.78
N GLY A 141 15.35 18.63 -18.79
CA GLY A 141 15.56 18.99 -17.38
C GLY A 141 16.96 19.57 -17.15
N LEU A 142 17.98 18.89 -17.69
CA LEU A 142 19.38 19.31 -17.64
C LEU A 142 19.64 20.62 -18.41
N GLU A 143 18.94 20.85 -19.53
CA GLU A 143 18.97 22.14 -20.24
C GLU A 143 18.51 23.29 -19.34
N ILE A 144 17.40 23.11 -18.61
CA ILE A 144 16.87 24.11 -17.69
C ILE A 144 17.75 24.29 -16.45
N GLN A 145 18.47 23.25 -16.03
CA GLN A 145 19.49 23.32 -14.99
C GLN A 145 20.78 24.03 -15.43
N GLY A 146 20.95 24.30 -16.73
CA GLY A 146 22.14 24.97 -17.28
C GLY A 146 23.33 24.04 -17.49
N VAL A 147 23.10 22.73 -17.55
CA VAL A 147 24.15 21.75 -17.88
C VAL A 147 24.59 21.93 -19.34
N GLU A 148 25.89 21.84 -19.56
CA GLU A 148 26.51 21.99 -20.88
C GLU A 148 25.92 20.95 -21.88
N ARG A 149 25.79 21.37 -23.14
CA ARG A 149 25.05 20.62 -24.17
C ARG A 149 25.65 19.24 -24.44
N SER A 150 26.96 19.10 -24.55
CA SER A 150 27.58 17.80 -24.78
C SER A 150 27.30 16.84 -23.62
N LYS A 151 27.49 17.30 -22.37
CA LYS A 151 27.24 16.49 -21.16
C LYS A 151 25.78 16.09 -21.01
N ARG A 152 24.82 17.00 -21.22
CA ARG A 152 23.40 16.66 -21.08
C ARG A 152 22.92 15.68 -22.14
N LEU A 153 23.46 15.75 -23.37
CA LEU A 153 23.10 14.81 -24.44
C LEU A 153 23.73 13.44 -24.21
N GLU A 154 24.92 13.38 -23.60
CA GLU A 154 25.53 12.12 -23.16
C GLU A 154 24.68 11.42 -22.10
N LEU A 155 24.33 12.14 -21.02
CA LEU A 155 23.46 11.62 -19.97
C LEU A 155 22.10 11.18 -20.50
N ALA A 156 21.48 11.98 -21.38
CA ALA A 156 20.20 11.64 -21.98
C ALA A 156 20.26 10.35 -22.81
N ARG A 157 21.36 10.09 -23.55
CA ARG A 157 21.52 8.83 -24.30
C ARG A 157 21.65 7.63 -23.37
N ALA A 158 22.40 7.74 -22.28
CA ALA A 158 22.53 6.66 -21.30
C ALA A 158 21.17 6.30 -20.68
N VAL A 159 20.33 7.31 -20.38
CA VAL A 159 18.98 7.06 -19.85
C VAL A 159 18.06 6.48 -20.93
N ILE A 160 18.14 6.95 -22.18
CA ILE A 160 17.38 6.40 -23.32
C ILE A 160 17.67 4.91 -23.53
N GLU A 161 18.94 4.52 -23.42
CA GLU A 161 19.35 3.13 -23.52
C GLU A 161 18.74 2.28 -22.40
N ARG A 162 18.79 2.75 -21.15
CA ARG A 162 18.21 2.06 -19.99
C ARG A 162 16.71 1.83 -20.11
N VAL A 163 15.96 2.78 -20.67
CA VAL A 163 14.51 2.61 -20.88
C VAL A 163 14.17 1.84 -22.17
N GLY A 164 15.16 1.30 -22.88
CA GLY A 164 14.96 0.48 -24.08
C GLY A 164 14.53 1.27 -25.32
N LEU A 165 14.93 2.55 -25.43
CA LEU A 165 14.60 3.42 -26.57
C LEU A 165 15.80 3.71 -27.49
N SER A 166 16.87 2.89 -27.42
CA SER A 166 18.02 2.99 -28.31
C SER A 166 17.61 2.97 -29.79
N GLY A 167 18.16 3.89 -30.58
CA GLY A 167 17.84 4.05 -32.01
C GLY A 167 16.65 4.97 -32.30
N TRP A 168 15.93 5.46 -31.28
CA TRP A 168 14.80 6.38 -31.42
C TRP A 168 15.14 7.84 -31.05
N GLU A 169 16.41 8.13 -30.73
CA GLU A 169 16.88 9.41 -30.17
C GLU A 169 16.47 10.61 -31.03
N HIS A 170 16.49 10.44 -32.35
CA HIS A 170 16.25 11.50 -33.32
C HIS A 170 14.79 11.60 -33.80
N ARG A 171 13.91 10.73 -33.31
CA ARG A 171 12.49 10.71 -33.68
C ARG A 171 11.71 11.76 -32.90
N LEU A 172 10.61 12.23 -33.48
CA LEU A 172 9.65 13.11 -32.83
C LEU A 172 8.60 12.27 -32.09
N PRO A 173 7.97 12.80 -31.02
CA PRO A 173 6.93 12.10 -30.27
C PRO A 173 5.78 11.55 -31.12
N SER A 174 5.41 12.24 -32.21
CA SER A 174 4.37 11.79 -33.14
C SER A 174 4.71 10.52 -33.92
N GLU A 175 5.99 10.14 -33.96
CA GLU A 175 6.47 8.91 -34.61
C GLU A 175 6.52 7.71 -33.65
N LEU A 176 6.12 7.90 -32.38
CA LEU A 176 6.24 6.90 -31.32
C LEU A 176 4.87 6.35 -30.92
N SER A 177 4.83 5.07 -30.53
CA SER A 177 3.66 4.50 -29.85
C SER A 177 3.42 5.17 -28.50
N GLY A 178 2.22 5.05 -27.94
CA GLY A 178 1.90 5.61 -26.61
C GLY A 178 2.83 5.10 -25.52
N GLY A 179 3.16 3.81 -25.52
CA GLY A 179 4.10 3.22 -24.56
C GLY A 179 5.52 3.78 -24.68
N MET A 180 5.99 4.03 -25.92
CA MET A 180 7.28 4.67 -26.14
C MET A 180 7.26 6.14 -25.68
N GLN A 181 6.17 6.89 -25.92
CA GLN A 181 6.04 8.25 -25.40
C GLN A 181 6.08 8.29 -23.87
N GLN A 182 5.48 7.30 -23.19
CA GLN A 182 5.57 7.18 -21.74
C GLN A 182 7.01 6.95 -21.27
N ARG A 183 7.74 6.03 -21.92
CA ARG A 183 9.17 5.78 -21.65
C ARG A 183 10.01 7.03 -21.82
N VAL A 184 9.73 7.86 -22.83
CA VAL A 184 10.39 9.17 -22.99
C VAL A 184 10.07 10.11 -21.82
N GLY A 185 8.82 10.14 -21.36
CA GLY A 185 8.40 10.95 -20.22
C GLY A 185 9.10 10.56 -18.91
N ILE A 186 9.26 9.26 -18.68
CA ILE A 186 9.99 8.68 -17.54
C ILE A 186 11.48 8.96 -17.67
N ALA A 187 12.07 8.70 -18.84
CA ALA A 187 13.47 9.00 -19.12
C ALA A 187 13.80 10.48 -18.89
N ARG A 188 12.91 11.40 -19.30
CA ARG A 188 13.07 12.84 -19.03
C ARG A 188 13.12 13.15 -17.54
N ALA A 189 12.26 12.51 -16.74
CA ALA A 189 12.22 12.71 -15.31
C ALA A 189 13.46 12.12 -14.60
N LEU A 190 13.91 10.93 -15.02
CA LEU A 190 15.11 10.29 -14.51
C LEU A 190 16.39 11.05 -14.88
N CYS A 191 16.48 11.54 -16.12
CA CYS A 191 17.63 12.29 -16.63
C CYS A 191 17.85 13.63 -15.91
N ALA A 192 16.78 14.23 -15.38
CA ALA A 192 16.88 15.46 -14.58
C ALA A 192 17.55 15.25 -13.21
N ASP A 193 17.76 13.99 -12.80
CA ASP A 193 18.49 13.57 -11.60
C ASP A 193 18.03 14.22 -10.28
N THR A 194 16.73 14.52 -10.19
CA THR A 194 16.15 15.06 -8.96
C THR A 194 15.97 13.97 -7.89
N PRO A 195 16.00 14.30 -6.59
CA PRO A 195 15.80 13.33 -5.51
C PRO A 195 14.36 12.83 -5.37
N VAL A 196 13.36 13.65 -5.75
CA VAL A 196 11.94 13.29 -5.68
C VAL A 196 11.35 13.14 -7.08
N LEU A 197 10.61 12.05 -7.28
CA LEU A 197 9.86 11.75 -8.50
C LEU A 197 8.37 11.68 -8.19
N LEU A 198 7.59 12.54 -8.82
CA LEU A 198 6.13 12.57 -8.71
C LEU A 198 5.51 11.93 -9.95
N MET A 199 4.71 10.89 -9.81
CA MET A 199 4.09 10.17 -10.94
C MET A 199 2.57 10.19 -10.81
N ASP A 200 1.87 10.81 -11.78
CA ASP A 200 0.40 10.93 -11.78
C ASP A 200 -0.19 9.95 -12.81
N GLU A 201 -0.68 8.78 -12.36
CA GLU A 201 -1.26 7.71 -13.20
C GLU A 201 -0.40 7.34 -14.43
N ALA A 202 0.92 7.30 -14.22
CA ALA A 202 1.91 7.20 -15.29
C ALA A 202 1.77 5.91 -16.14
N PHE A 203 1.20 4.84 -15.61
CA PHE A 203 1.08 3.57 -16.32
C PHE A 203 -0.35 3.25 -16.80
N SER A 204 -1.31 4.14 -16.51
CA SER A 204 -2.74 3.94 -16.81
C SER A 204 -3.04 3.75 -18.31
N ALA A 205 -2.29 4.42 -19.19
CA ALA A 205 -2.49 4.37 -20.63
C ALA A 205 -1.74 3.21 -21.33
N LEU A 206 -1.02 2.38 -20.57
CA LEU A 206 -0.22 1.28 -21.11
C LEU A 206 -1.03 -0.01 -21.19
N ASP A 207 -0.74 -0.82 -22.20
CA ASP A 207 -1.22 -2.21 -22.25
C ASP A 207 -0.64 -3.03 -21.08
N PRO A 208 -1.30 -4.14 -20.69
CA PRO A 208 -0.91 -4.89 -19.49
C PRO A 208 0.53 -5.43 -19.51
N LEU A 209 1.08 -5.80 -20.67
CA LEU A 209 2.43 -6.37 -20.76
C LEU A 209 3.49 -5.27 -20.57
N ILE A 210 3.35 -4.17 -21.32
CA ILE A 210 4.27 -3.04 -21.21
C ILE A 210 4.14 -2.38 -19.84
N ARG A 211 2.93 -2.31 -19.27
CA ARG A 211 2.72 -1.82 -17.90
C ARG A 211 3.59 -2.57 -16.90
N ARG A 212 3.56 -3.91 -16.92
CA ARG A 212 4.33 -4.74 -16.00
C ARG A 212 5.84 -4.56 -16.18
N GLU A 213 6.31 -4.56 -17.42
CA GLU A 213 7.74 -4.31 -17.72
C GLU A 213 8.19 -2.95 -17.17
N MET A 214 7.37 -1.90 -17.34
CA MET A 214 7.67 -0.56 -16.84
C MET A 214 7.63 -0.46 -15.31
N GLN A 215 6.75 -1.21 -14.66
CA GLN A 215 6.69 -1.29 -13.20
C GLN A 215 7.94 -1.99 -12.64
N GLU A 216 8.35 -3.12 -13.22
CA GLU A 216 9.57 -3.84 -12.85
C GLU A 216 10.81 -2.93 -13.00
N GLN A 217 10.93 -2.23 -14.14
CA GLN A 217 11.99 -1.25 -14.36
C GLN A 217 11.97 -0.10 -13.34
N LEU A 218 10.80 0.37 -12.91
CA LEU A 218 10.71 1.45 -11.91
C LEU A 218 11.26 0.99 -10.56
N VAL A 219 10.94 -0.24 -10.13
CA VAL A 219 11.44 -0.83 -8.88
C VAL A 219 12.95 -1.01 -8.94
N GLU A 220 13.47 -1.56 -10.04
CA GLU A 220 14.92 -1.71 -10.25
C GLU A 220 15.64 -0.35 -10.21
N LEU A 221 15.10 0.66 -10.90
CA LEU A 221 15.67 2.00 -10.94
C LEU A 221 15.63 2.68 -9.57
N GLN A 222 14.55 2.51 -8.81
CA GLN A 222 14.47 3.03 -7.45
C GLN A 222 15.51 2.36 -6.55
N ALA A 223 15.69 1.04 -6.65
CA ALA A 223 16.66 0.29 -5.84
C ALA A 223 18.11 0.70 -6.17
N GLU A 224 18.42 0.95 -7.44
CA GLU A 224 19.75 1.40 -7.87
C GLU A 224 20.04 2.86 -7.50
N LEU A 225 19.06 3.76 -7.67
CA LEU A 225 19.27 5.21 -7.60
C LEU A 225 18.84 5.82 -6.27
N GLY A 226 18.15 5.07 -5.40
CA GLY A 226 17.64 5.53 -4.11
C GLY A 226 16.67 6.72 -4.23
N LYS A 227 15.95 6.82 -5.35
CA LYS A 227 15.01 7.93 -5.61
C LYS A 227 13.77 7.78 -4.75
N THR A 228 13.28 8.90 -4.22
CA THR A 228 12.01 8.92 -3.48
C THR A 228 10.87 9.14 -4.45
N ILE A 229 9.88 8.25 -4.46
CA ILE A 229 8.81 8.26 -5.46
C ILE A 229 7.46 8.47 -4.76
N VAL A 230 6.69 9.46 -5.21
CA VAL A 230 5.27 9.58 -4.88
C VAL A 230 4.47 9.18 -6.11
N PHE A 231 3.81 8.04 -6.04
CA PHE A 231 3.16 7.39 -7.17
C PHE A 231 1.64 7.39 -7.00
N ILE A 232 0.89 7.95 -7.96
CA ILE A 232 -0.57 7.91 -7.96
C ILE A 232 -1.06 6.83 -8.90
N THR A 233 -1.99 6.01 -8.41
CA THR A 233 -2.74 5.07 -9.21
C THR A 233 -4.18 4.90 -8.75
N HIS A 234 -5.01 4.32 -9.61
CA HIS A 234 -6.31 3.79 -9.27
C HIS A 234 -6.33 2.25 -9.30
N ASP A 235 -5.24 1.61 -9.75
CA ASP A 235 -5.08 0.15 -9.80
C ASP A 235 -4.45 -0.34 -8.50
N LEU A 236 -5.17 -1.22 -7.80
CA LEU A 236 -4.73 -1.74 -6.52
C LEU A 236 -3.57 -2.73 -6.66
N ASN A 237 -3.54 -3.54 -7.73
CA ASN A 237 -2.44 -4.48 -7.95
C ASN A 237 -1.13 -3.72 -8.18
N GLU A 238 -1.20 -2.57 -8.84
CA GLU A 238 -0.06 -1.68 -9.03
C GLU A 238 0.40 -1.07 -7.70
N ALA A 239 -0.53 -0.62 -6.86
CA ALA A 239 -0.20 -0.10 -5.54
C ALA A 239 0.49 -1.15 -4.66
N MET A 240 -0.01 -2.39 -4.68
CA MET A 240 0.54 -3.51 -3.92
C MET A 240 1.89 -3.98 -4.45
N PHE A 241 2.12 -3.89 -5.76
CA PHE A 241 3.38 -4.32 -6.37
C PHE A 241 4.50 -3.29 -6.19
N LEU A 242 4.18 -1.99 -6.27
CA LEU A 242 5.18 -0.92 -6.25
C LEU A 242 5.41 -0.30 -4.88
N GLY A 243 4.37 -0.23 -4.04
CA GLY A 243 4.37 0.64 -2.87
C GLY A 243 5.04 0.02 -1.64
N ASP A 244 5.98 0.73 -1.05
CA ASP A 244 6.45 0.44 0.31
C ASP A 244 5.37 0.81 1.33
N ARG A 245 4.70 1.94 1.09
CA ARG A 245 3.53 2.40 1.83
C ARG A 245 2.47 2.95 0.90
N ILE A 246 1.23 2.75 1.29
CA ILE A 246 0.05 3.09 0.51
C ILE A 246 -0.83 4.02 1.35
N ALA A 247 -1.17 5.19 0.79
CA ALA A 247 -2.20 6.08 1.28
C ALA A 247 -3.47 5.90 0.46
N VAL A 248 -4.53 5.41 1.10
CA VAL A 248 -5.85 5.28 0.49
C VAL A 248 -6.60 6.61 0.65
N MET A 249 -7.06 7.19 -0.45
CA MET A 249 -7.84 8.43 -0.47
C MET A 249 -9.31 8.18 -0.83
N ARG A 250 -10.21 8.86 -0.11
CA ARG A 250 -11.64 8.91 -0.39
C ARG A 250 -12.16 10.31 -0.10
N ASP A 251 -12.96 10.85 -1.02
CA ASP A 251 -13.66 12.14 -0.83
C ASP A 251 -12.74 13.30 -0.40
N GLY A 252 -11.50 13.32 -0.90
CA GLY A 252 -10.49 14.32 -0.59
C GLY A 252 -9.69 14.07 0.68
N ARG A 253 -10.04 13.06 1.48
CA ARG A 253 -9.35 12.70 2.72
C ARG A 253 -8.49 11.45 2.52
N ILE A 254 -7.39 11.38 3.27
CA ILE A 254 -6.66 10.13 3.45
C ILE A 254 -7.42 9.32 4.52
N VAL A 255 -7.82 8.10 4.19
CA VAL A 255 -8.59 7.23 5.09
C VAL A 255 -7.72 6.21 5.81
N GLN A 256 -6.61 5.80 5.20
CA GLN A 256 -5.64 4.89 5.81
C GLN A 256 -4.28 5.10 5.15
N ILE A 257 -3.21 4.97 5.95
CA ILE A 257 -1.84 4.85 5.48
C ILE A 257 -1.25 3.62 6.14
N GLY A 258 -0.67 2.72 5.35
CA GLY A 258 -0.05 1.50 5.86
C GLY A 258 0.85 0.85 4.83
N THR A 259 1.50 -0.24 5.20
CA THR A 259 2.16 -1.13 4.23
C THR A 259 1.12 -1.85 3.36
N PRO A 260 1.50 -2.40 2.20
CA PRO A 260 0.62 -3.29 1.43
C PRO A 260 -0.06 -4.37 2.28
N GLU A 261 0.69 -4.95 3.23
CA GLU A 261 0.18 -5.96 4.16
C GLU A 261 -0.90 -5.38 5.07
N ASP A 262 -0.64 -4.26 5.75
CA ASP A 262 -1.61 -3.61 6.65
C ASP A 262 -2.92 -3.29 5.94
N ILE A 263 -2.85 -2.81 4.68
CA ILE A 263 -4.04 -2.48 3.89
C ILE A 263 -4.90 -3.72 3.60
N LEU A 264 -4.28 -4.90 3.46
CA LEU A 264 -4.98 -6.16 3.16
C LEU A 264 -5.49 -6.89 4.41
N THR A 265 -4.71 -6.86 5.50
CA THR A 265 -4.98 -7.61 6.73
C THR A 265 -5.83 -6.83 7.73
N ASP A 266 -5.63 -5.51 7.83
CA ASP A 266 -6.31 -4.62 8.78
C ASP A 266 -6.88 -3.37 8.08
N PRO A 267 -7.93 -3.53 7.24
CA PRO A 267 -8.56 -2.40 6.57
C PRO A 267 -9.28 -1.48 7.59
N ALA A 268 -8.95 -0.19 7.59
CA ALA A 268 -9.42 0.76 8.60
C ALA A 268 -10.94 1.03 8.58
N ASN A 269 -11.63 0.69 7.47
CA ASN A 269 -13.09 0.81 7.35
C ASN A 269 -13.61 -0.02 6.16
N ASP A 270 -14.93 -0.15 6.09
CA ASP A 270 -15.64 -0.91 5.04
C ASP A 270 -15.27 -0.48 3.62
N TYR A 271 -14.96 0.80 3.40
CA TYR A 271 -14.56 1.26 2.08
C TYR A 271 -13.18 0.71 1.69
N VAL A 272 -12.22 0.71 2.61
CA VAL A 272 -10.91 0.08 2.33
C VAL A 272 -11.09 -1.43 2.17
N ALA A 273 -11.89 -2.07 3.03
CA ALA A 273 -12.17 -3.50 2.95
C ALA A 273 -12.79 -3.89 1.60
N GLN A 274 -13.76 -3.12 1.10
CA GLN A 274 -14.36 -3.30 -0.22
C GLN A 274 -13.34 -3.09 -1.35
N PHE A 275 -12.44 -2.12 -1.19
CA PHE A 275 -11.42 -1.81 -2.19
C PHE A 275 -10.44 -2.96 -2.42
N VAL A 276 -10.14 -3.71 -1.36
CA VAL A 276 -9.14 -4.79 -1.38
C VAL A 276 -9.70 -6.18 -1.68
N GLN A 277 -11.01 -6.32 -1.93
CA GLN A 277 -11.65 -7.62 -2.10
C GLN A 277 -11.18 -8.40 -3.34
N ASP A 278 -10.81 -7.71 -4.42
CA ASP A 278 -10.42 -8.35 -5.68
C ASP A 278 -8.90 -8.49 -5.83
N VAL A 279 -8.13 -8.24 -4.76
CA VAL A 279 -6.67 -8.43 -4.80
C VAL A 279 -6.32 -9.89 -4.60
N ASP A 280 -5.38 -10.35 -5.42
CA ASP A 280 -4.72 -11.62 -5.17
C ASP A 280 -3.75 -11.50 -3.99
N ARG A 281 -4.25 -11.81 -2.80
CA ARG A 281 -3.48 -11.77 -1.54
C ARG A 281 -2.27 -12.70 -1.55
N THR A 282 -2.25 -13.74 -2.38
CA THR A 282 -1.14 -14.70 -2.42
C THR A 282 0.17 -14.09 -2.93
N ARG A 283 0.08 -12.99 -3.68
CA ARG A 283 1.22 -12.29 -4.26
C ARG A 283 1.86 -11.29 -3.30
N VAL A 284 1.17 -10.92 -2.23
CA VAL A 284 1.58 -9.86 -1.30
C VAL A 284 1.86 -10.43 0.08
N LEU A 285 1.00 -11.32 0.57
CA LEU A 285 1.09 -11.84 1.93
C LEU A 285 2.09 -13.00 2.02
N THR A 286 2.79 -13.02 3.15
CA THR A 286 3.72 -14.09 3.53
C THR A 286 3.13 -14.90 4.69
N ALA A 287 3.82 -15.98 5.07
CA ALA A 287 3.47 -16.75 6.27
C ALA A 287 3.49 -15.86 7.53
N ALA A 288 4.41 -14.89 7.62
CA ALA A 288 4.47 -13.93 8.71
C ALA A 288 3.23 -13.03 8.80
N SER A 289 2.67 -12.64 7.66
CA SER A 289 1.51 -11.73 7.60
C SER A 289 0.22 -12.36 8.10
N VAL A 290 0.12 -13.69 8.10
CA VAL A 290 -1.10 -14.44 8.50
C VAL A 290 -0.90 -15.36 9.71
N MET A 291 0.31 -15.42 10.27
CA MET A 291 0.57 -16.29 11.42
C MET A 291 -0.04 -15.74 12.69
N GLU A 292 -0.49 -16.65 13.55
CA GLU A 292 -0.92 -16.35 14.90
C GLU A 292 0.14 -16.81 15.92
N PRO A 293 0.07 -16.28 17.16
CA PRO A 293 0.84 -16.82 18.27
C PRO A 293 0.66 -18.35 18.37
N PRO A 294 1.72 -19.11 18.70
CA PRO A 294 1.68 -20.58 18.70
C PRO A 294 0.94 -21.13 19.92
N ALA A 295 -0.36 -20.86 19.99
CA ALA A 295 -1.25 -21.25 21.07
C ALA A 295 -1.39 -22.78 21.12
N ALA A 296 -1.43 -23.43 19.96
CA ALA A 296 -1.49 -24.88 19.80
C ALA A 296 -0.11 -25.58 19.83
N ALA A 297 0.81 -25.14 20.70
CA ALA A 297 2.15 -25.73 20.85
C ALA A 297 2.51 -26.01 22.32
N VAL A 298 3.13 -27.17 22.58
CA VAL A 298 3.56 -27.58 23.94
C VAL A 298 5.00 -28.09 23.95
N PRO A 299 5.76 -27.89 25.04
CA PRO A 299 7.10 -28.47 25.15
C PRO A 299 7.03 -29.98 25.34
N VAL A 300 8.01 -30.72 24.81
CA VAL A 300 8.09 -32.19 24.94
C VAL A 300 8.09 -32.68 26.39
N THR A 301 8.57 -31.84 27.32
CA THR A 301 8.59 -32.12 28.76
C THR A 301 7.22 -32.11 29.43
N MET A 302 6.17 -31.63 28.76
CA MET A 302 4.81 -31.57 29.30
C MET A 302 4.14 -32.96 29.40
N GLY A 303 4.64 -33.94 28.65
CA GLY A 303 4.16 -35.32 28.65
C GLY A 303 2.75 -35.51 28.06
N PRO A 304 2.30 -36.76 27.84
CA PRO A 304 1.01 -37.05 27.20
C PRO A 304 -0.21 -36.47 27.94
N ARG A 305 -0.22 -36.50 29.27
CA ARG A 305 -1.35 -35.97 30.07
C ARG A 305 -1.48 -34.45 29.98
N GLY A 306 -0.36 -33.73 29.96
CA GLY A 306 -0.36 -32.28 29.81
C GLY A 306 -0.79 -31.88 28.40
N ALA A 307 -0.29 -32.56 27.37
CA ALA A 307 -0.72 -32.37 25.99
C ALA A 307 -2.24 -32.59 25.84
N LEU A 308 -2.81 -33.66 26.40
CA LEU A 308 -4.26 -33.92 26.37
C LEU A 308 -5.07 -32.85 27.11
N LYS A 309 -4.54 -32.30 28.22
CA LYS A 309 -5.17 -31.20 28.93
C LYS A 309 -5.23 -29.95 28.06
N THR A 310 -4.12 -29.57 27.42
CA THR A 310 -4.09 -28.42 26.51
C THR A 310 -5.03 -28.60 25.33
N MET A 311 -5.06 -29.78 24.72
CA MET A 311 -6.03 -30.13 23.66
C MET A 311 -7.48 -29.93 24.13
N ARG A 312 -7.81 -30.33 25.35
CA ARG A 312 -9.14 -30.13 25.94
C ARG A 312 -9.42 -28.66 26.22
N ASP A 313 -8.51 -27.95 26.86
CA ASP A 313 -8.73 -26.56 27.26
C ASP A 313 -8.93 -25.66 26.03
N MET A 314 -8.27 -25.99 24.91
CA MET A 314 -8.35 -25.27 23.64
C MET A 314 -9.34 -25.87 22.62
N GLN A 315 -9.97 -27.01 22.95
CA GLN A 315 -10.89 -27.74 22.06
C GLN A 315 -10.28 -28.10 20.68
N ILE A 316 -9.03 -28.55 20.67
CA ILE A 316 -8.28 -28.94 19.45
C ILE A 316 -7.86 -30.42 19.49
N SER A 317 -7.70 -31.03 18.31
CA SER A 317 -7.36 -32.46 18.17
C SER A 317 -5.87 -32.74 17.93
N GLY A 318 -5.04 -31.70 17.85
CA GLY A 318 -3.62 -31.82 17.58
C GLY A 318 -2.82 -30.67 18.15
N LEU A 319 -1.56 -30.93 18.49
CA LEU A 319 -0.61 -29.94 19.03
C LEU A 319 0.73 -30.07 18.33
N LEU A 320 1.41 -28.93 18.13
CA LEU A 320 2.83 -28.91 17.85
C LEU A 320 3.62 -29.22 19.12
N VAL A 321 4.73 -29.92 18.96
CA VAL A 321 5.65 -30.27 20.05
C VAL A 321 6.97 -29.56 19.84
N THR A 322 7.42 -28.84 20.86
CA THR A 322 8.67 -28.07 20.83
C THR A 322 9.73 -28.64 21.76
N GLY A 323 10.99 -28.55 21.36
CA GLY A 323 12.16 -28.89 22.15
C GLY A 323 12.72 -27.70 22.94
N PRO A 324 13.93 -27.86 23.52
CA PRO A 324 14.68 -26.76 24.12
C PRO A 324 14.85 -25.60 23.13
N GLY A 325 14.72 -24.36 23.60
CA GLY A 325 14.82 -23.18 22.72
C GLY A 325 13.59 -22.91 21.84
N ARG A 326 12.48 -23.64 22.04
CA ARG A 326 11.25 -23.60 21.22
C ARG A 326 11.49 -24.10 19.78
N THR A 327 12.45 -25.00 19.59
CA THR A 327 12.66 -25.68 18.30
C THR A 327 11.49 -26.60 17.98
N VAL A 328 11.04 -26.66 16.72
CA VAL A 328 9.92 -27.53 16.34
C VAL A 328 10.42 -28.97 16.21
N LEU A 329 9.83 -29.90 16.97
CA LEU A 329 10.16 -31.33 16.88
C LEU A 329 9.16 -32.10 16.01
N GLY A 330 7.91 -31.61 15.93
CA GLY A 330 6.83 -32.25 15.17
C GLY A 330 5.47 -31.99 15.79
N ALA A 331 4.50 -32.90 15.58
CA ALA A 331 3.15 -32.79 16.11
C ALA A 331 2.68 -34.09 16.77
N VAL A 332 1.68 -33.96 17.64
CA VAL A 332 0.96 -35.09 18.25
C VAL A 332 -0.53 -34.91 18.05
N LYS A 333 -1.24 -36.01 17.78
CA LYS A 333 -2.70 -36.05 17.65
C LYS A 333 -3.34 -36.68 18.88
N ASP A 334 -4.53 -36.23 19.22
CA ASP A 334 -5.35 -36.68 20.35
C ASP A 334 -5.44 -38.20 20.48
N ARG A 335 -5.65 -38.92 19.37
CA ARG A 335 -5.76 -40.38 19.31
C ARG A 335 -4.50 -41.08 19.79
N ASP A 336 -3.33 -40.58 19.39
CA ASP A 336 -2.05 -41.20 19.69
C ASP A 336 -1.63 -40.88 21.14
N VAL A 337 -1.93 -39.67 21.61
CA VAL A 337 -1.80 -39.27 23.02
C VAL A 337 -2.69 -40.12 23.94
N LEU A 338 -3.96 -40.35 23.57
CA LEU A 338 -4.89 -41.18 24.34
C LEU A 338 -4.41 -42.64 24.43
N ARG A 339 -3.93 -43.21 23.32
CA ARG A 339 -3.36 -44.58 23.30
C ARG A 339 -2.15 -44.69 24.22
N ALA A 340 -1.26 -43.71 24.20
CA ALA A 340 -0.08 -43.67 25.06
C ALA A 340 -0.45 -43.63 26.54
N ILE A 341 -1.44 -42.79 26.91
CA ILE A 341 -1.95 -42.71 28.29
C ILE A 341 -2.55 -44.05 28.75
N GLN A 342 -3.30 -44.74 27.88
CA GLN A 342 -3.86 -46.07 28.20
C GLN A 342 -2.79 -47.14 28.40
N LYS A 343 -1.67 -47.03 27.69
CA LYS A 343 -0.50 -47.93 27.83
C LYS A 343 0.40 -47.57 29.02
N GLY A 344 0.15 -46.47 29.72
CA GLY A 344 0.99 -45.99 30.81
C GLY A 344 2.29 -45.34 30.35
N GLU A 345 2.35 -44.87 29.10
CA GLU A 345 3.51 -44.14 28.57
C GLU A 345 3.55 -42.71 29.13
N HIS A 346 4.75 -42.25 29.48
CA HIS A 346 4.98 -40.94 30.09
C HIS A 346 5.79 -39.99 29.22
N ASP A 347 6.43 -40.51 28.18
CA ASP A 347 7.21 -39.71 27.24
C ASP A 347 6.32 -39.26 26.08
N LEU A 348 6.34 -37.96 25.79
CA LEU A 348 5.64 -37.40 24.63
C LEU A 348 6.49 -37.56 23.36
N GLY A 349 7.82 -37.61 23.49
CA GLY A 349 8.76 -37.65 22.38
C GLY A 349 8.58 -38.85 21.45
N THR A 350 8.18 -39.99 22.00
CA THR A 350 7.91 -41.23 21.24
C THR A 350 6.69 -41.14 20.33
N LEU A 351 5.81 -40.16 20.56
CA LEU A 351 4.57 -39.96 19.82
C LEU A 351 4.67 -38.85 18.77
N VAL A 352 5.79 -38.11 18.76
CA VAL A 352 5.98 -36.95 17.89
C VAL A 352 6.12 -37.42 16.45
N ASP A 353 5.22 -36.95 15.60
CA ASP A 353 5.31 -37.08 14.17
C ASP A 353 6.13 -35.91 13.62
N ALA A 354 7.33 -36.19 13.11
CA ALA A 354 8.24 -35.20 12.54
C ALA A 354 7.81 -34.71 11.14
N SER A 355 6.74 -35.26 10.55
CA SER A 355 6.26 -34.87 9.21
C SER A 355 5.44 -33.56 9.19
N VAL A 356 5.58 -32.72 10.22
CA VAL A 356 4.90 -31.42 10.28
C VAL A 356 5.51 -30.47 9.25
N PRO A 357 4.70 -29.80 8.42
CA PRO A 357 5.20 -28.77 7.52
C PRO A 357 5.69 -27.55 8.33
N THR A 358 6.95 -27.19 8.09
CA THR A 358 7.60 -25.99 8.61
C THR A 358 7.93 -25.05 7.46
N VAL A 359 7.74 -23.74 7.64
CA VAL A 359 8.03 -22.71 6.64
C VAL A 359 8.76 -21.52 7.25
N SER A 360 9.45 -20.75 6.41
CA SER A 360 10.06 -19.46 6.80
C SER A 360 8.98 -18.38 6.93
N PRO A 361 9.18 -17.32 7.72
CA PRO A 361 8.27 -16.18 7.78
C PRO A 361 8.01 -15.55 6.41
N ASP A 362 9.05 -15.52 5.56
CA ASP A 362 9.01 -14.89 4.23
C ASP A 362 8.40 -15.81 3.15
N THR A 363 7.99 -17.04 3.50
CA THR A 363 7.37 -17.96 2.54
C THR A 363 6.05 -17.38 2.03
N SER A 364 5.86 -17.36 0.71
CA SER A 364 4.65 -16.85 0.07
C SER A 364 3.43 -17.66 0.48
N LEU A 365 2.31 -16.97 0.68
CA LEU A 365 1.02 -17.62 0.91
C LEU A 365 0.60 -18.54 -0.25
N ALA A 366 1.10 -18.33 -1.47
CA ALA A 366 0.82 -19.18 -2.63
C ALA A 366 1.32 -20.62 -2.46
N ASP A 367 2.38 -20.83 -1.67
CA ASP A 367 3.05 -22.13 -1.50
C ASP A 367 2.49 -22.92 -0.29
N LEU A 368 1.77 -22.25 0.61
CA LEU A 368 1.21 -22.87 1.82
C LEU A 368 0.03 -23.86 1.61
N PRO A 369 -0.85 -23.73 0.59
CA PRO A 369 -2.01 -24.61 0.43
C PRO A 369 -1.62 -26.08 0.26
N GLU A 370 -0.55 -26.37 -0.48
CA GLU A 370 -0.05 -27.73 -0.69
C GLU A 370 0.33 -28.40 0.64
N LEU A 371 1.00 -27.63 1.51
CA LEU A 371 1.43 -28.07 2.84
C LEU A 371 0.23 -28.27 3.79
N ALA A 372 -0.75 -27.37 3.73
CA ALA A 372 -1.94 -27.41 4.60
C ALA A 372 -2.88 -28.57 4.25
N ILE A 373 -3.00 -28.94 2.98
CA ILE A 373 -3.84 -30.06 2.53
C ILE A 373 -3.27 -31.39 3.02
N THR A 374 -1.95 -31.54 3.02
CA THR A 374 -1.28 -32.82 3.25
C THR A 374 -1.18 -33.20 4.73
N SER A 375 -0.97 -32.23 5.63
CA SER A 375 -0.64 -32.53 7.05
C SER A 375 -1.86 -32.69 7.96
N GLY A 376 -2.97 -32.00 7.64
CA GLY A 376 -4.13 -31.87 8.54
C GLY A 376 -3.82 -31.15 9.86
N MET A 377 -2.66 -30.51 9.98
CA MET A 377 -2.17 -29.75 11.14
C MET A 377 -1.91 -28.29 10.73
N PRO A 378 -1.88 -27.33 11.68
CA PRO A 378 -1.38 -25.98 11.41
C PRO A 378 0.06 -26.03 10.87
N ILE A 379 0.39 -25.10 9.97
CA ILE A 379 1.76 -24.95 9.46
C ILE A 379 2.59 -24.20 10.51
N ALA A 380 3.77 -24.73 10.84
CA ALA A 380 4.67 -24.07 11.78
C ALA A 380 5.55 -23.04 11.06
N VAL A 381 5.56 -21.80 11.54
CA VAL A 381 6.46 -20.75 11.03
C VAL A 381 7.69 -20.69 11.92
N VAL A 382 8.86 -20.96 11.33
CA VAL A 382 10.13 -21.10 12.06
C VAL A 382 11.16 -20.09 11.56
N GLY A 383 11.95 -19.52 12.48
CA GLY A 383 13.09 -18.66 12.13
C GLY A 383 14.32 -19.47 11.70
N GLU A 384 15.45 -18.77 11.47
CA GLU A 384 16.71 -19.37 11.00
C GLU A 384 17.26 -20.50 11.91
N ASP A 385 16.92 -20.50 13.21
CA ASP A 385 17.35 -21.50 14.19
C ASP A 385 16.31 -22.61 14.46
N ASP A 386 15.39 -22.88 13.52
CA ASP A 386 14.22 -23.78 13.69
C ASP A 386 13.29 -23.41 14.86
N ARG A 387 13.46 -22.19 15.38
CA ARG A 387 12.70 -21.66 16.51
C ARG A 387 11.29 -21.31 16.04
N LEU A 388 10.28 -21.86 16.72
CA LEU A 388 8.88 -21.56 16.46
C LEU A 388 8.58 -20.07 16.74
N LEU A 389 8.19 -19.35 15.70
CA LEU A 389 7.77 -17.95 15.76
C LEU A 389 6.25 -17.85 15.85
N GLY A 390 5.53 -18.64 15.05
CA GLY A 390 4.07 -18.64 14.98
C GLY A 390 3.52 -19.89 14.32
N ILE A 391 2.19 -19.94 14.20
CA ILE A 391 1.49 -20.98 13.46
C ILE A 391 0.52 -20.36 12.46
N VAL A 392 0.32 -21.01 11.32
CA VAL A 392 -0.75 -20.67 10.37
C VAL A 392 -1.84 -21.73 10.46
N PRO A 393 -2.95 -21.45 11.16
CA PRO A 393 -4.11 -22.33 11.15
C PRO A 393 -4.68 -22.46 9.74
N ARG A 394 -5.15 -23.66 9.39
CA ARG A 394 -5.75 -23.92 8.08
C ARG A 394 -6.93 -23.00 7.77
N VAL A 395 -7.73 -22.64 8.78
CA VAL A 395 -8.87 -21.73 8.60
C VAL A 395 -8.44 -20.33 8.18
N LEU A 396 -7.35 -19.79 8.75
CA LEU A 396 -6.82 -18.48 8.38
C LEU A 396 -6.23 -18.50 6.98
N LEU A 397 -5.50 -19.57 6.63
CA LEU A 397 -5.00 -19.75 5.27
C LEU A 397 -6.15 -19.76 4.26
N LEU A 398 -7.22 -20.53 4.54
CA LEU A 398 -8.39 -20.58 3.65
C LEU A 398 -9.13 -19.26 3.60
N ALA A 399 -9.24 -18.54 4.71
CA ALA A 399 -9.87 -17.22 4.76
C ALA A 399 -9.07 -16.19 3.95
N ALA A 400 -7.74 -16.19 4.09
CA ALA A 400 -6.83 -15.35 3.33
C ALA A 400 -6.86 -15.67 1.82
N LEU A 401 -7.02 -16.94 1.42
CA LEU A 401 -7.17 -17.33 0.01
C LEU A 401 -8.56 -17.03 -0.55
N GLY A 402 -9.59 -17.13 0.29
CA GLY A 402 -10.98 -16.93 -0.09
C GLY A 402 -11.46 -15.48 0.00
N ASN A 403 -10.56 -14.54 0.35
CA ASN A 403 -10.90 -13.14 0.64
C ASN A 403 -12.06 -13.00 1.65
N VAL A 404 -12.09 -13.90 2.64
CA VAL A 404 -13.08 -13.90 3.72
C VAL A 404 -12.46 -13.23 4.93
N SER A 405 -13.11 -12.19 5.45
CA SER A 405 -12.72 -11.62 6.75
C SER A 405 -13.01 -12.63 7.85
N THR A 406 -12.02 -12.84 8.73
CA THR A 406 -12.19 -13.64 9.95
C THR A 406 -12.67 -12.81 11.13
N ASP A 407 -12.72 -11.48 10.97
CA ASP A 407 -13.20 -10.57 11.99
C ASP A 407 -14.72 -10.59 12.07
N THR A 408 -15.23 -10.72 13.29
CA THR A 408 -16.65 -10.66 13.57
C THR A 408 -17.03 -9.20 13.82
N SER A 409 -17.53 -8.50 12.80
CA SER A 409 -18.26 -7.25 13.02
C SER A 409 -19.63 -7.56 13.60
N GLU A 410 -20.13 -6.73 14.52
CA GLU A 410 -21.56 -6.78 14.87
C GLU A 410 -22.37 -6.60 13.58
N PHE A 411 -23.31 -7.50 13.31
CA PHE A 411 -24.25 -7.29 12.22
C PHE A 411 -25.03 -6.01 12.53
N THR A 412 -24.81 -4.96 11.75
CA THR A 412 -25.71 -3.80 11.78
C THR A 412 -27.06 -4.32 11.35
N ILE A 413 -27.98 -4.47 12.30
CA ILE A 413 -29.39 -4.73 12.00
C ILE A 413 -29.79 -3.57 11.08
N VAL A 414 -30.05 -3.88 9.81
CA VAL A 414 -30.71 -2.92 8.93
C VAL A 414 -32.02 -2.61 9.63
N ASP A 415 -32.14 -1.41 10.18
CA ASP A 415 -33.40 -0.91 10.71
C ASP A 415 -34.40 -1.09 9.58
N ILE A 416 -35.29 -2.08 9.75
CA ILE A 416 -36.39 -2.29 8.83
C ILE A 416 -37.11 -0.94 8.82
N PRO A 417 -37.21 -0.25 7.66
CA PRO A 417 -37.85 1.05 7.63
C PRO A 417 -39.20 0.91 8.34
N PRO A 418 -39.55 1.84 9.26
CA PRO A 418 -40.78 1.72 10.02
C PRO A 418 -41.90 1.44 9.03
N ALA A 419 -42.66 0.37 9.29
CA ALA A 419 -43.77 -0.02 8.43
C ALA A 419 -44.58 1.24 8.10
N MET A 420 -44.77 1.52 6.80
CA MET A 420 -45.57 2.66 6.36
C MET A 420 -46.85 2.71 7.18
N ASP A 421 -47.17 3.89 7.72
CA ASP A 421 -48.40 4.09 8.48
C ASP A 421 -49.59 3.64 7.62
N PRO A 422 -50.39 2.64 8.06
CA PRO A 422 -51.54 2.17 7.31
C PRO A 422 -52.49 3.30 6.93
N GLN A 423 -52.56 4.38 7.74
CA GLN A 423 -53.39 5.53 7.44
C GLN A 423 -52.92 6.28 6.19
N LEU A 424 -51.61 6.34 5.95
CA LEU A 424 -51.04 6.98 4.75
C LEU A 424 -51.39 6.17 3.49
N VAL A 425 -51.36 4.84 3.58
CA VAL A 425 -51.75 3.94 2.49
C VAL A 425 -53.23 4.10 2.16
N THR A 426 -54.10 4.17 3.19
CA THR A 426 -55.54 4.38 3.00
C THR A 426 -55.86 5.75 2.42
N GLN A 427 -55.22 6.82 2.89
CA GLN A 427 -55.41 8.17 2.33
C GLN A 427 -55.00 8.27 0.86
N THR A 428 -53.90 7.63 0.49
CA THR A 428 -53.42 7.66 -0.90
C THR A 428 -54.36 6.89 -1.83
N LEU A 429 -54.99 5.81 -1.34
CA LEU A 429 -55.99 5.03 -2.09
C LEU A 429 -57.31 5.81 -2.26
N ASP A 430 -57.79 6.47 -1.20
CA ASP A 430 -58.99 7.31 -1.24
C ASP A 430 -58.81 8.51 -2.19
N ASP A 431 -57.63 9.14 -2.21
CA ASP A 431 -57.34 10.27 -3.11
C ASP A 431 -57.32 9.84 -4.60
N THR A 432 -56.92 8.60 -4.91
CA THR A 432 -57.02 8.06 -6.28
C THR A 432 -58.45 7.76 -6.71
N GLU A 433 -59.32 7.26 -5.83
CA GLU A 433 -60.71 6.94 -6.18
C GLU A 433 -61.59 8.18 -6.44
N VAL A 434 -61.24 9.34 -5.86
CA VAL A 434 -61.99 10.59 -6.10
C VAL A 434 -61.60 11.27 -7.42
N SER A 435 -60.46 10.92 -8.02
CA SER A 435 -60.00 11.51 -9.29
C SER A 435 -60.62 10.90 -10.55
N ASP A 436 -61.27 9.73 -10.47
CA ASP A 436 -61.89 9.03 -11.61
C ASP A 436 -63.42 9.22 -11.73
N VAL A 437 -64.02 10.10 -10.91
CA VAL A 437 -65.43 10.49 -11.09
C VAL A 437 -65.57 12.01 -11.06
N ARG A 438 -65.20 12.67 -12.17
CA ARG A 438 -65.82 13.92 -12.63
C ARG A 438 -65.52 14.27 -14.08
#